data_AF-A0A9P6BYI8-F1
#
_entry.id   AF-A0A9P6BYI8-F1
#
_cell.length_a   1.000
_cell.length_b   1.000
_cell.length_c   1.000
_cell.angle_alpha   90.00
_cell.angle_beta   90.00
_cell.angle_gamma   90.00
#
_symmetry.space_group_name_H-M   'P 1'
#
loop_
_entity.id
_entity.type
_entity.pdbx_description
1 polymer ?
#
loop_
_entity_poly.entity_id
_entity_poly.type
_entity_poly.pdbx_seq_one_letter_code
_entity_poly.pdbx_strand_id
1 'polypeptide(L)'
;LYALTIGINAYTKYPALHSAVKDADDFTNYLTKHLHIPPSHILTLRDSTATRSGILSAFNDLKNLTSGLVRSEIGIVIFFAGHGTRGEWAKREEGWGEGWDEWYEAICPVDMGECKVSDGVKGEVGVVVPAIPDRTMAALLDGLSEMRGNNITLILDCCHSAGATR
;
A
#
# COMPACT_ATOMS: atom_id res chain seq x y z
N LEU A 1 2.89 -18.31 -7.04
CA LEU A 1 3.01 -16.87 -6.80
C LEU A 1 1.63 -16.29 -6.50
N TYR A 2 1.55 -15.30 -5.61
CA TYR A 2 0.39 -14.47 -5.36
C TYR A 2 0.79 -13.01 -5.50
N ALA A 3 -0.16 -12.14 -5.85
CA ALA A 3 0.17 -10.75 -6.06
C ALA A 3 -0.92 -9.78 -5.61
N LEU A 4 -0.48 -8.56 -5.27
CA LEU A 4 -1.31 -7.38 -5.11
C LEU A 4 -0.77 -6.30 -6.05
N THR A 5 -1.59 -5.81 -6.96
CA THR A 5 -1.23 -4.73 -7.89
C THR A 5 -2.12 -3.52 -7.65
N ILE A 6 -1.52 -2.35 -7.51
CA ILE A 6 -2.22 -1.10 -7.16
C ILE A 6 -1.77 -0.04 -8.16
N GLY A 7 -2.72 0.64 -8.79
CA GLY A 7 -2.46 1.74 -9.72
C GLY A 7 -3.44 2.88 -9.49
N ILE A 8 -2.96 4.11 -9.30
CA ILE A 8 -3.81 5.24 -8.93
C ILE A 8 -3.49 6.45 -9.81
N ASN A 9 -4.45 6.84 -10.64
CA ASN A 9 -4.44 8.05 -11.45
C ASN A 9 -5.34 9.13 -10.87
N ALA A 10 -6.58 8.77 -10.51
CA ALA A 10 -7.66 9.70 -10.22
C ALA A 10 -7.73 10.10 -8.72
N TYR A 11 -6.67 10.71 -8.21
CA TYR A 11 -6.62 11.23 -6.84
C TYR A 11 -7.71 12.27 -6.57
N THR A 12 -8.38 12.18 -5.42
CA THR A 12 -9.54 13.04 -5.14
C THR A 12 -9.17 14.45 -4.66
N LYS A 13 -8.00 14.60 -4.04
CA LYS A 13 -7.50 15.88 -3.50
C LYS A 13 -6.17 16.33 -4.10
N TYR A 14 -5.48 15.47 -4.85
CA TYR A 14 -4.15 15.71 -5.39
C TYR A 14 -4.17 15.66 -6.92
N PRO A 15 -3.15 16.21 -7.61
CA PRO A 15 -3.10 16.17 -9.07
C PRO A 15 -3.19 14.75 -9.62
N ALA A 16 -3.99 14.58 -10.67
CA ALA A 16 -4.13 13.28 -11.32
C ALA A 16 -2.83 12.85 -12.01
N LEU A 17 -2.61 11.54 -12.05
CA LEU A 17 -1.60 10.90 -12.90
C LEU A 17 -2.25 10.33 -14.16
N HIS A 18 -1.43 9.99 -15.15
CA HIS A 18 -1.92 9.50 -16.45
C HIS A 18 -1.53 8.04 -16.71
N SER A 19 -0.48 7.52 -16.07
CA SER A 19 0.09 6.21 -16.40
C SER A 19 -0.03 5.16 -15.30
N ALA A 20 -0.21 5.53 -14.04
CA ALA A 20 -0.10 4.59 -12.92
C ALA A 20 -1.07 3.40 -12.99
N VAL A 21 -2.32 3.62 -13.43
CA VAL A 21 -3.26 2.53 -13.70
C VAL A 21 -2.78 1.63 -14.82
N LYS A 22 -2.27 2.22 -15.91
CA LYS A 22 -1.73 1.48 -17.06
C LYS A 22 -0.51 0.66 -16.66
N ASP A 23 0.39 1.22 -15.85
CA ASP A 23 1.60 0.53 -15.37
C ASP A 23 1.21 -0.69 -14.50
N ALA A 24 0.23 -0.52 -13.61
CA ALA A 24 -0.31 -1.62 -12.82
C ALA A 24 -1.02 -2.69 -13.67
N ASP A 25 -1.75 -2.30 -14.71
CA ASP A 25 -2.42 -3.22 -15.64
C ASP A 25 -1.44 -3.97 -16.51
N ASP A 26 -0.41 -3.31 -17.03
CA ASP A 26 0.68 -3.93 -17.78
C ASP A 26 1.45 -4.93 -16.90
N PHE A 27 1.67 -4.60 -15.62
CA PHE A 27 2.26 -5.53 -14.68
C PHE A 27 1.34 -6.73 -14.39
N THR A 28 0.04 -6.52 -14.15
CA THR A 28 -0.94 -7.62 -14.02
C THR A 28 -0.96 -8.51 -15.27
N ASN A 29 -0.92 -7.91 -16.46
CA ASN A 29 -0.83 -8.62 -17.73
C ASN A 29 0.45 -9.44 -17.83
N TYR A 30 1.58 -8.91 -17.37
CA TYR A 30 2.84 -9.64 -17.34
C TYR A 30 2.78 -10.86 -16.40
N LEU A 31 2.27 -10.67 -15.19
CA LEU A 31 2.07 -11.74 -14.20
C LEU A 31 1.20 -12.88 -14.76
N THR A 32 0.11 -12.54 -15.45
CA THR A 32 -0.83 -13.54 -15.97
C THR A 32 -0.35 -14.18 -17.27
N LYS A 33 0.14 -13.41 -18.24
CA LYS A 33 0.46 -13.89 -19.59
C LYS A 33 1.85 -14.49 -19.73
N HIS A 34 2.82 -13.98 -18.98
CA HIS A 34 4.23 -14.41 -19.09
C HIS A 34 4.64 -15.31 -17.93
N LEU A 35 4.19 -15.00 -16.71
CA LEU A 35 4.46 -15.84 -15.54
C LEU A 35 3.36 -16.88 -15.26
N HIS A 36 2.29 -16.89 -16.07
CA HIS A 36 1.20 -17.87 -16.00
C HIS A 36 0.54 -17.95 -14.62
N ILE A 37 0.52 -16.84 -13.89
CA ILE A 37 -0.10 -16.77 -12.56
C ILE A 37 -1.62 -16.76 -12.75
N PRO A 38 -2.36 -17.65 -12.05
CA PRO A 38 -3.82 -17.65 -12.11
C PRO A 38 -4.39 -16.28 -11.70
N PRO A 39 -5.38 -15.72 -12.42
CA PRO A 39 -6.00 -14.46 -12.03
C PRO A 39 -6.58 -14.48 -10.61
N SER A 40 -7.04 -15.64 -10.14
CA SER A 40 -7.51 -15.83 -8.76
C SER A 40 -6.44 -15.65 -7.69
N HIS A 41 -5.16 -15.62 -8.06
CA HIS A 41 -4.04 -15.36 -7.15
C HIS A 41 -3.63 -13.88 -7.11
N ILE A 42 -4.30 -13.02 -7.87
CA ILE A 42 -3.93 -11.61 -8.05
C ILE A 42 -5.06 -10.71 -7.56
N LEU A 43 -4.76 -9.90 -6.56
CA LEU A 43 -5.62 -8.81 -6.12
C LEU A 43 -5.25 -7.54 -6.90
N THR A 44 -6.26 -6.78 -7.32
CA THR A 44 -6.08 -5.56 -8.12
C THR A 44 -6.88 -4.41 -7.51
N LEU A 45 -6.23 -3.28 -7.25
CA LEU A 45 -6.89 -2.04 -6.87
C LEU A 45 -6.56 -0.95 -7.90
N ARG A 46 -7.57 -0.20 -8.34
CA ARG A 46 -7.46 0.90 -9.31
C ARG A 46 -8.28 2.07 -8.86
N ASP A 47 -7.70 3.27 -8.93
CA ASP A 47 -8.37 4.54 -8.66
C ASP A 47 -9.30 4.47 -7.45
N SER A 48 -10.62 4.56 -7.65
CA SER A 48 -11.64 4.63 -6.60
C SER A 48 -11.65 3.44 -5.64
N THR A 49 -11.07 2.29 -6.02
CA THR A 49 -10.94 1.13 -5.10
C THR A 49 -9.65 1.14 -4.29
N ALA A 50 -8.64 1.91 -4.72
CA ALA A 50 -7.37 2.08 -4.03
C ALA A 50 -7.43 3.14 -2.91
N THR A 51 -8.51 3.09 -2.12
CA THR A 51 -8.65 3.88 -0.89
C THR A 51 -7.69 3.40 0.19
N ARG A 52 -7.46 4.21 1.22
CA ARG A 52 -6.62 3.81 2.35
C ARG A 52 -7.10 2.49 2.94
N SER A 53 -8.40 2.40 3.22
CA SER A 53 -9.02 1.17 3.72
C SER A 53 -8.95 0.03 2.72
N GLY A 54 -9.15 0.31 1.42
CA GLY A 54 -9.06 -0.70 0.36
C GLY A 54 -7.67 -1.34 0.28
N ILE A 55 -6.62 -0.53 0.31
CA ILE A 55 -5.23 -1.01 0.31
C ILE A 55 -4.95 -1.85 1.57
N LEU A 56 -5.30 -1.35 2.76
CA LEU A 56 -5.09 -2.10 4.01
C LEU A 56 -5.86 -3.44 4.02
N SER A 57 -7.11 -3.44 3.56
CA SER A 57 -7.91 -4.66 3.44
C SER A 57 -7.30 -5.63 2.44
N ALA A 58 -6.78 -5.17 1.30
CA ALA A 58 -6.15 -6.03 0.32
C ALA A 58 -4.90 -6.76 0.85
N PHE A 59 -4.13 -6.16 1.76
CA PHE A 59 -3.05 -6.86 2.46
C PHE A 59 -3.60 -7.99 3.36
N ASN A 60 -4.73 -7.79 4.03
CA ASN A 60 -5.39 -8.83 4.80
C ASN A 60 -6.00 -9.91 3.91
N ASP A 61 -6.61 -9.53 2.79
CA ASP A 61 -7.14 -10.48 1.81
C ASP A 61 -6.04 -11.32 1.20
N LEU A 62 -4.84 -10.75 0.98
CA LEU A 62 -3.67 -11.48 0.52
C LEU A 62 -3.19 -12.51 1.56
N LYS A 63 -3.23 -12.17 2.86
CA LYS A 63 -2.98 -13.13 3.96
C LYS A 63 -3.98 -14.28 3.95
N ASN A 64 -5.26 -13.97 3.76
CA ASN A 64 -6.36 -14.93 3.72
C ASN A 64 -6.27 -15.85 2.50
N LEU A 65 -6.00 -15.29 1.32
CA LEU A 65 -5.88 -16.00 0.06
C LEU A 65 -4.74 -17.03 0.07
N THR A 66 -3.72 -16.76 0.87
CA THR A 66 -2.58 -17.66 1.06
C THR A 66 -2.73 -18.58 2.28
N SER A 67 -3.86 -18.53 2.98
CA SER A 67 -4.12 -19.33 4.18
C SER A 67 -4.14 -20.83 3.92
N GLY A 68 -3.50 -21.58 4.81
CA GLY A 68 -3.35 -23.03 4.71
C GLY A 68 -2.25 -23.53 3.76
N LEU A 69 -1.56 -22.64 3.05
CA LEU A 69 -0.49 -23.02 2.12
C LEU A 69 0.87 -23.12 2.85
N VAL A 70 1.77 -23.98 2.34
CA VAL A 70 3.10 -24.21 2.91
C VAL A 70 4.02 -23.03 2.63
N ARG A 71 4.64 -22.46 3.68
CA ARG A 71 5.47 -21.23 3.60
C ARG A 71 6.55 -21.28 2.51
N SER A 72 7.26 -22.40 2.38
CA SER A 72 8.39 -22.54 1.45
C SER A 72 8.01 -22.53 -0.04
N GLU A 73 6.72 -22.59 -0.38
CA GLU A 73 6.24 -22.74 -1.76
C GLU A 73 5.57 -21.47 -2.31
N ILE A 74 5.55 -20.40 -1.52
CA ILE A 74 4.78 -19.19 -1.82
C ILE A 74 5.74 -18.03 -2.04
N GLY A 75 5.66 -17.42 -3.22
CA GLY A 75 6.20 -16.09 -3.47
C GLY A 75 5.08 -15.07 -3.57
N ILE A 76 5.27 -13.90 -2.97
CA ILE A 76 4.33 -12.78 -2.99
C ILE A 76 4.97 -11.61 -3.72
N VAL A 77 4.25 -11.01 -4.66
CA VAL A 77 4.68 -9.78 -5.35
C VAL A 77 3.67 -8.67 -5.11
N ILE A 78 4.13 -7.53 -4.62
CA ILE A 78 3.32 -6.34 -4.42
C ILE A 78 3.86 -5.26 -5.35
N PHE A 79 2.98 -4.73 -6.21
CA PHE A 79 3.29 -3.65 -7.13
C PHE A 79 2.40 -2.45 -6.82
N PHE A 80 3.01 -1.28 -6.67
CA PHE A 80 2.32 -0.02 -6.52
C PHE A 80 2.84 0.99 -7.54
N ALA A 81 1.92 1.63 -8.28
CA ALA A 81 2.19 2.82 -9.07
C ALA A 81 1.25 3.95 -8.65
N GLY A 82 1.81 5.14 -8.42
CA GLY A 82 1.04 6.29 -7.95
C GLY A 82 1.91 7.39 -7.36
N HIS A 83 1.29 8.34 -6.65
CA HIS A 83 2.00 9.32 -5.84
C HIS A 83 2.61 8.65 -4.60
N GLY A 84 3.85 9.05 -4.30
CA GLY A 84 4.44 8.94 -2.98
C GLY A 84 4.69 10.33 -2.40
N THR A 85 4.81 10.41 -1.09
CA THR A 85 5.00 11.65 -0.36
C THR A 85 6.01 11.46 0.77
N ARG A 86 6.48 12.58 1.33
CA ARG A 86 7.33 12.62 2.52
C ARG A 86 6.73 13.61 3.51
N GLY A 87 6.79 13.30 4.79
CA GLY A 87 6.35 14.19 5.87
C GLY A 87 7.25 14.10 7.08
N GLU A 88 7.12 15.05 8.00
CA GLU A 88 7.82 15.00 9.29
C GLU A 88 6.99 14.20 10.30
N TRP A 89 7.64 13.35 11.09
CA TRP A 89 6.98 12.77 12.25
C TRP A 89 6.75 13.88 13.29
N ALA A 90 5.61 13.86 13.98
CA ALA A 90 5.40 14.78 15.10
C ALA A 90 6.51 14.55 16.13
N LYS A 91 7.27 15.61 16.46
CA LYS A 91 8.36 15.52 17.45
C LYS A 91 7.81 14.85 18.71
N ARG A 92 8.37 13.69 19.05
CA ARG A 92 8.10 13.07 20.36
C ARG A 92 8.73 13.95 21.43
N GLU A 93 8.13 13.98 22.61
CA GLU A 93 8.72 14.65 23.78
C GLU A 93 10.15 14.15 24.04
N GLU A 94 11.02 15.04 24.51
CA GLU A 94 12.44 14.76 24.78
C GLU A 94 12.61 13.51 25.66
N GLY A 95 13.41 12.53 25.21
CA GLY A 95 13.78 11.35 26.00
C GLY A 95 13.63 9.99 25.32
N TRP A 96 13.01 9.91 24.14
CA TRP A 96 12.82 8.64 23.40
C TRP A 96 13.91 8.37 22.36
N GLY A 97 15.15 8.22 22.81
CA GLY A 97 16.26 7.60 22.05
C GLY A 97 16.77 8.36 20.82
N GLU A 98 18.09 8.47 20.70
CA GLU A 98 18.76 8.94 19.49
C GLU A 98 18.63 7.89 18.38
N GLY A 99 18.27 8.28 17.15
CA GLY A 99 18.34 7.39 15.98
C GLY A 99 17.10 7.26 15.09
N TRP A 100 16.07 8.10 15.25
CA TRP A 100 14.92 8.12 14.34
C TRP A 100 15.11 9.13 13.21
N ASP A 101 14.73 8.76 11.98
CA ASP A 101 14.58 9.74 10.92
C ASP A 101 13.46 10.72 11.31
N GLU A 102 13.74 12.01 11.21
CA GLU A 102 12.75 13.09 11.41
C GLU A 102 11.62 13.03 10.38
N TRP A 103 11.81 12.26 9.31
CA TRP A 103 10.93 12.18 8.16
C TRP A 103 10.46 10.75 7.91
N TYR A 104 9.24 10.62 7.39
CA TYR A 104 8.72 9.37 6.86
C TYR A 104 8.43 9.53 5.38
N GLU A 105 8.55 8.44 4.64
CA GLU A 105 8.05 8.31 3.29
C GLU A 105 6.73 7.54 3.29
N ALA A 106 5.87 7.77 2.30
CA ALA A 106 4.54 7.17 2.28
C ALA A 106 3.98 7.00 0.87
N ILE A 107 3.21 5.94 0.65
CA ILE A 107 2.36 5.83 -0.53
C ILE A 107 1.03 6.55 -0.31
N CYS A 108 0.51 7.19 -1.36
CA CYS A 108 -0.71 7.97 -1.29
C CYS A 108 -1.91 7.14 -1.78
N PRO A 109 -2.90 6.82 -0.93
CA PRO A 109 -4.17 6.25 -1.39
C PRO A 109 -4.99 7.29 -2.16
N VAL A 110 -5.98 6.84 -2.94
CA VAL A 110 -6.81 7.72 -3.78
C VAL A 110 -7.56 8.79 -2.97
N ASP A 111 -7.98 8.43 -1.76
CA ASP A 111 -8.77 9.25 -0.83
C ASP A 111 -7.90 10.01 0.19
N MET A 112 -6.58 10.07 -0.01
CA MET A 112 -5.69 10.84 0.85
C MET A 112 -6.16 12.30 0.92
N GLY A 113 -6.16 12.88 2.13
CA GLY A 113 -6.57 14.26 2.35
C GLY A 113 -8.09 14.48 2.36
N GLU A 114 -8.90 13.47 2.08
CA GLU A 114 -10.34 13.57 2.28
C GLU A 114 -10.68 13.70 3.76
N CYS A 115 -11.63 14.58 4.07
CA CYS A 115 -12.17 14.70 5.42
C CYS A 115 -13.38 13.77 5.52
N LYS A 116 -13.26 12.69 6.29
CA LYS A 116 -14.37 11.80 6.59
C LYS A 116 -15.07 12.26 7.87
N VAL A 117 -16.33 12.66 7.73
CA VAL A 117 -17.20 12.95 8.86
C VAL A 117 -17.88 11.64 9.25
N SER A 118 -17.92 11.33 10.53
CA SER A 118 -18.77 10.28 11.08
C SER A 118 -20.23 10.65 10.79
N ASP A 119 -20.93 9.85 9.98
CA ASP A 119 -22.34 10.07 9.68
C ASP A 119 -23.14 10.07 10.99
N GLY A 120 -23.64 11.25 11.39
CA GLY A 120 -24.69 11.36 12.41
C GLY A 120 -24.41 12.22 13.64
N VAL A 121 -23.20 12.75 13.84
CA VAL A 121 -22.91 13.59 15.03
C VAL A 121 -22.59 15.02 14.61
N LYS A 122 -23.56 15.93 14.77
CA LYS A 122 -23.33 17.38 14.62
C LYS A 122 -22.27 17.82 15.63
N GLY A 123 -21.11 18.25 15.13
CA GLY A 123 -20.06 18.88 15.96
C GLY A 123 -18.73 18.14 16.03
N GLU A 124 -18.57 16.98 15.38
CA GLU A 124 -17.25 16.32 15.32
C GLU A 124 -16.31 16.94 14.28
N VAL A 125 -15.04 17.03 14.66
CA VAL A 125 -13.95 17.39 13.75
C VAL A 125 -13.73 16.19 12.83
N GLY A 126 -13.99 16.37 11.54
CA GLY A 126 -13.80 15.28 10.57
C GLY A 126 -12.34 14.82 10.54
N VAL A 127 -12.15 13.52 10.36
CA VAL A 127 -10.81 12.90 10.33
C VAL A 127 -10.30 12.94 8.89
N VAL A 128 -9.13 13.56 8.70
CA VAL A 128 -8.46 13.58 7.40
C VAL A 128 -7.80 12.22 7.16
N VAL A 129 -8.07 11.61 6.00
CA VAL A 129 -7.45 10.34 5.62
C VAL A 129 -5.95 10.56 5.39
N PRO A 130 -5.07 9.89 6.15
CA PRO A 130 -3.63 10.06 6.00
C PRO A 130 -3.08 9.19 4.85
N ALA A 131 -1.85 9.47 4.45
CA ALA A 131 -1.06 8.58 3.62
C ALA A 131 -0.80 7.23 4.34
N ILE A 132 -0.21 6.26 3.62
CA ILE A 132 0.28 5.00 4.21
C ILE A 132 1.80 5.11 4.38
N PRO A 133 2.31 5.43 5.58
CA PRO A 133 3.73 5.59 5.79
C PRO A 133 4.49 4.28 5.69
N ASP A 134 5.77 4.38 5.38
CA ASP A 134 6.78 3.33 5.38
C ASP A 134 6.64 2.34 6.54
N ARG A 135 6.49 2.81 7.78
CA ARG A 135 6.30 1.93 8.95
C ARG A 135 5.01 1.13 8.91
N THR A 136 3.94 1.69 8.33
CA THR A 136 2.70 0.93 8.12
C THR A 136 2.94 -0.13 7.05
N MET A 137 3.64 0.22 5.97
CA MET A 137 4.01 -0.76 4.93
C MET A 137 4.90 -1.87 5.51
N ALA A 138 5.93 -1.54 6.29
CA ALA A 138 6.80 -2.49 6.98
C ALA A 138 5.99 -3.44 7.88
N ALA A 139 5.10 -2.92 8.73
CA ALA A 139 4.24 -3.76 9.58
C ALA A 139 3.31 -4.69 8.77
N LEU A 140 2.82 -4.25 7.61
CA LEU A 140 2.00 -5.09 6.72
C LEU A 140 2.82 -6.20 6.08
N LEU A 141 4.04 -5.89 5.63
CA LEU A 141 4.99 -6.84 5.06
C LEU A 141 5.48 -7.85 6.11
N ASP A 142 5.80 -7.39 7.32
CA ASP A 142 6.17 -8.25 8.44
C ASP A 142 5.06 -9.26 8.75
N GLY A 143 3.81 -8.79 8.82
CA GLY A 143 2.69 -9.68 9.02
C GLY A 143 2.46 -10.69 7.88
N LEU A 144 2.87 -10.38 6.64
CA LEU A 144 2.90 -11.36 5.54
C LEU A 144 4.08 -12.34 5.70
N SER A 145 5.25 -11.82 6.09
CA SER A 145 6.50 -12.55 6.28
C SER A 145 6.42 -13.58 7.40
N GLU A 146 5.87 -13.21 8.56
CA GLU A 146 5.59 -14.11 9.68
C GLU A 146 4.70 -15.27 9.24
N MET A 147 3.73 -14.98 8.38
CA MET A 147 2.70 -15.92 7.97
C MET A 147 3.12 -16.83 6.81
N ARG A 148 3.93 -16.31 5.86
CA ARG A 148 4.26 -16.97 4.57
C ARG A 148 5.74 -17.12 4.29
N GLY A 149 6.60 -16.56 5.13
CA GLY A 149 8.04 -16.51 4.91
C GLY A 149 8.44 -15.29 4.07
N ASN A 150 9.74 -15.13 3.86
CA ASN A 150 10.33 -13.87 3.44
C ASN A 150 10.43 -13.72 1.91
N ASN A 151 9.75 -14.58 1.13
CA ASN A 151 9.75 -14.52 -0.33
C ASN A 151 8.73 -13.48 -0.82
N ILE A 152 8.95 -12.22 -0.42
CA ILE A 152 8.07 -11.08 -0.72
C ILE A 152 8.88 -10.07 -1.52
N THR A 153 8.39 -9.72 -2.70
CA THR A 153 8.97 -8.67 -3.55
C THR A 153 8.03 -7.48 -3.54
N LEU A 154 8.53 -6.31 -3.13
CA LEU A 154 7.82 -5.04 -3.23
C LEU A 154 8.44 -4.20 -4.37
N ILE A 155 7.60 -3.72 -5.27
CA ILE A 155 7.97 -2.84 -6.38
C ILE A 155 7.15 -1.56 -6.24
N LEU A 156 7.86 -0.42 -6.14
CA LEU A 156 7.27 0.89 -5.98
C LEU A 156 7.65 1.77 -7.16
N ASP A 157 6.68 2.09 -7.99
CA ASP A 157 6.75 3.09 -9.06
C ASP A 157 6.13 4.40 -8.57
N CYS A 158 6.84 5.07 -7.67
CA CYS A 158 6.44 6.34 -7.09
C CYS A 158 7.65 7.14 -6.58
N CYS A 159 7.49 8.47 -6.50
CA CYS A 159 8.46 9.36 -5.87
C CYS A 159 8.55 9.09 -4.36
N HIS A 160 9.73 9.27 -3.75
CA HIS A 160 9.94 9.10 -2.29
C HIS A 160 9.58 7.70 -1.78
N SER A 161 10.24 6.68 -2.33
CA SER A 161 10.01 5.25 -2.02
C SER A 161 11.22 4.54 -1.39
N ALA A 162 12.31 5.27 -1.13
CA ALA A 162 13.57 4.71 -0.63
C ALA A 162 13.48 4.20 0.83
N GLY A 163 12.58 4.76 1.64
CA GLY A 163 12.33 4.40 3.03
C GLY A 163 11.20 3.40 3.23
N ALA A 164 10.44 3.05 2.17
CA ALA A 164 9.22 2.24 2.27
C ALA A 164 9.39 0.83 2.85
N THR A 165 10.63 0.33 2.97
CA THR A 165 10.97 -0.98 3.53
C THR A 165 11.85 -0.91 4.78
N ARG A 166 11.98 0.27 5.41
CA ARG A 166 12.85 0.46 6.59
C ARG A 166 12.09 0.43 7.91
#